data_AF-A0AAD1YCJ2-F1
#
_entry.id   AF-A0AAD1YCJ2-F1
#
_cell.length_a   1.000
_cell.length_b   1.000
_cell.length_c   1.000
_cell.angle_alpha   90.00
_cell.angle_beta   90.00
_cell.angle_gamma   90.00
#
_symmetry.space_group_name_H-M   'P 1'
#
loop_
_entity.id
_entity.type
_entity.pdbx_description
1 polymer ?
#
loop_
_entity_poly.entity_id
_entity_poly.type
_entity_poly.pdbx_seq_one_letter_code
_entity_poly.pdbx_strand_id
1 'polypeptide(L)'
;MKKIISFMIILTILVMTGCSNKEVIKHDYTYRGENESWTAEYKVNGKVTFTKENNVTKCNTESNKVFTVTYKKDISELSSVKNVEISYKSSVSGGKITGNSDEGDSVEKTYTMQSSSKNGAIEKQDEVIEVTINIDGNTEVFELKNEQ
;
A
#
# COMPACT_ATOMS: atom_id res chain seq x y z
N MET A 1 24.09 -53.40 -30.46
CA MET A 1 24.40 -52.54 -29.29
C MET A 1 23.36 -51.42 -29.16
N LYS A 2 22.09 -51.75 -28.89
CA LYS A 2 20.97 -50.78 -28.81
C LYS A 2 20.35 -50.67 -27.40
N LYS A 3 20.95 -51.32 -26.39
CA LYS A 3 20.42 -51.38 -25.02
C LYS A 3 21.15 -50.48 -24.01
N ILE A 4 22.21 -49.78 -24.43
CA ILE A 4 23.03 -48.93 -23.53
C ILE A 4 22.52 -47.48 -23.50
N ILE A 5 21.80 -47.04 -24.53
CA ILE A 5 21.29 -45.67 -24.64
C ILE A 5 20.09 -45.44 -23.70
N SER A 6 19.37 -46.50 -23.31
CA SER A 6 18.18 -46.38 -22.45
C SER A 6 18.49 -46.12 -20.97
N PHE A 7 19.74 -46.32 -20.53
CA PHE A 7 20.11 -46.15 -19.11
C PHE A 7 20.62 -44.73 -18.79
N MET A 8 20.98 -43.95 -19.82
CA MET A 8 21.51 -42.59 -19.63
C MET A 8 20.42 -41.51 -19.54
N ILE A 9 19.17 -41.83 -19.92
CA ILE A 9 18.04 -40.90 -19.89
C ILE A 9 17.32 -40.87 -18.53
N ILE A 10 17.50 -41.90 -17.69
CA ILE A 10 16.87 -41.96 -16.35
C ILE A 10 17.68 -41.20 -15.28
N LEU A 11 18.96 -40.89 -15.55
CA LEU A 11 19.83 -40.22 -14.57
C LEU A 11 19.70 -38.69 -14.54
N THR A 12 19.04 -38.09 -15.53
CA THR A 12 18.89 -36.62 -15.67
C THR A 12 17.64 -36.04 -15.00
N ILE A 13 16.75 -36.86 -14.42
CA ILE A 13 15.53 -36.40 -13.74
C ILE A 13 15.78 -36.00 -12.27
N LEU A 14 17.00 -36.19 -11.76
CA LEU A 14 17.42 -35.75 -10.42
C LEU A 14 17.82 -34.26 -10.37
N VAL A 15 17.14 -33.40 -11.15
CA VAL A 15 17.18 -31.95 -10.91
C VAL A 15 16.26 -31.70 -9.73
N MET A 16 16.82 -31.94 -8.54
CA MET A 16 16.21 -31.66 -7.25
C MET A 16 15.68 -30.22 -7.29
N THR A 17 14.35 -30.10 -7.29
CA THR A 17 13.65 -28.91 -6.84
C THR A 17 14.13 -28.64 -5.43
N GLY A 18 15.17 -27.82 -5.30
CA GLY A 18 15.60 -27.33 -4.00
C GLY A 18 14.42 -26.61 -3.39
N CYS A 19 13.81 -27.20 -2.36
CA CYS A 19 12.86 -26.49 -1.52
C CYS A 19 13.57 -25.23 -1.05
N SER A 20 13.22 -24.08 -1.61
CA SER A 20 13.64 -22.81 -1.05
C SER A 20 13.14 -22.80 0.39
N ASN A 21 14.05 -22.65 1.35
CA ASN A 21 13.68 -22.43 2.76
C ASN A 21 13.01 -21.07 2.98
N LYS A 22 12.73 -20.34 1.90
CA LYS A 22 12.16 -19.00 1.88
C LYS A 22 10.96 -18.95 0.94
N GLU A 23 9.83 -18.54 1.47
CA GLU A 23 8.61 -18.20 0.73
C GLU A 23 8.36 -16.71 0.87
N VAL A 24 7.96 -16.05 -0.21
CA VAL A 24 7.67 -14.60 -0.22
C VAL A 24 6.31 -14.38 -0.87
N ILE A 25 5.39 -13.78 -0.11
CA ILE A 25 4.09 -13.31 -0.60
C ILE A 25 4.18 -11.80 -0.75
N LYS A 26 3.80 -11.27 -1.92
CA LYS A 26 3.77 -9.84 -2.19
C LYS A 26 2.36 -9.29 -2.06
N HIS A 27 2.27 -8.04 -1.61
CA HIS A 27 1.05 -7.27 -1.42
C HIS A 27 1.26 -5.91 -2.09
N ASP A 28 1.01 -5.85 -3.39
CA ASP A 28 1.19 -4.65 -4.21
C ASP A 28 -0.19 -4.14 -4.64
N TYR A 29 -0.82 -3.30 -3.82
CA TYR A 29 -2.21 -2.84 -4.01
C TYR A 29 -2.27 -1.35 -4.31
N THR A 30 -3.28 -0.93 -5.08
CA THR A 30 -3.57 0.48 -5.32
C THR A 30 -5.06 0.73 -5.17
N TYR A 31 -5.44 1.37 -4.07
CA TYR A 31 -6.82 1.78 -3.83
C TYR A 31 -7.04 3.17 -4.41
N ARG A 32 -8.16 3.35 -5.10
CA ARG A 32 -8.55 4.63 -5.71
C ARG A 32 -9.98 4.97 -5.32
N GLY A 33 -10.25 6.27 -5.29
CA GLY A 33 -11.59 6.80 -5.08
C GLY A 33 -11.61 8.30 -5.28
N GLU A 34 -12.82 8.84 -5.41
CA GLU A 34 -13.04 10.27 -5.56
C GLU A 34 -14.44 10.66 -5.08
N ASN A 35 -14.62 11.95 -4.83
CA ASN A 35 -15.91 12.59 -4.65
C ASN A 35 -16.03 13.78 -5.64
N GLU A 36 -16.88 14.77 -5.41
CA GLU A 36 -16.98 15.92 -6.33
C GLU A 36 -15.69 16.75 -6.42
N SER A 37 -15.01 16.95 -5.28
CA SER A 37 -13.93 17.93 -5.14
C SER A 37 -12.54 17.30 -5.11
N TRP A 38 -12.43 16.02 -4.77
CA TRP A 38 -11.16 15.34 -4.46
C TRP A 38 -11.04 14.00 -5.18
N THR A 39 -9.81 13.65 -5.52
CA THR A 39 -9.41 12.28 -5.88
C THR A 39 -8.30 11.84 -4.95
N ALA A 40 -8.25 10.56 -4.60
CA ALA A 40 -7.22 10.01 -3.76
C ALA A 40 -6.75 8.64 -4.22
N GLU A 41 -5.50 8.34 -3.89
CA GLU A 41 -4.83 7.08 -4.15
C GLU A 41 -4.10 6.63 -2.89
N TYR A 42 -4.24 5.35 -2.55
CA TYR A 42 -3.47 4.71 -1.50
C TYR A 42 -2.72 3.51 -2.09
N LYS A 43 -1.39 3.62 -2.17
CA LYS A 43 -0.51 2.57 -2.67
C LYS A 43 0.09 1.80 -1.51
N VAL A 44 0.00 0.48 -1.57
CA VAL A 44 0.65 -0.44 -0.63
C VAL A 44 1.66 -1.26 -1.41
N ASN A 45 2.92 -1.22 -0.98
CA ASN A 45 3.98 -2.13 -1.43
C ASN A 45 4.47 -2.92 -0.22
N GLY A 46 3.95 -4.14 -0.08
CA GLY A 46 4.18 -5.01 1.06
C GLY A 46 4.75 -6.36 0.65
N LYS A 47 5.46 -7.01 1.57
CA LYS A 47 5.85 -8.42 1.44
C LYS A 47 5.84 -9.11 2.79
N VAL A 48 5.42 -10.37 2.78
CA VAL A 48 5.52 -11.31 3.88
C VAL A 48 6.55 -12.36 3.48
N THR A 49 7.60 -12.51 4.27
CA THR A 49 8.65 -13.51 4.06
C THR A 49 8.57 -14.57 5.15
N PHE A 50 8.36 -15.82 4.75
CA PHE A 50 8.46 -16.98 5.62
C PHE A 50 9.81 -17.65 5.41
N THR A 51 10.58 -17.86 6.47
CA THR A 51 11.88 -18.55 6.43
C THR A 51 11.87 -19.74 7.37
N LYS A 52 12.20 -20.93 6.86
CA LYS A 52 12.31 -22.16 7.65
C LYS A 52 13.76 -22.41 8.05
N GLU A 53 14.03 -22.38 9.35
CA GLU A 53 15.34 -22.67 9.94
C GLU A 53 15.16 -23.65 11.11
N ASN A 54 15.87 -24.77 11.11
CA ASN A 54 15.86 -25.75 12.22
C ASN A 54 14.44 -26.17 12.67
N ASN A 55 13.54 -26.45 11.71
CA ASN A 55 12.12 -26.75 11.94
C ASN A 55 11.27 -25.62 12.55
N VAL A 56 11.81 -24.40 12.66
CA VAL A 56 11.07 -23.20 13.05
C VAL A 56 10.78 -22.35 11.82
N THR A 57 9.53 -21.90 11.68
CA THR A 57 9.14 -20.94 10.65
C THR A 57 9.16 -19.53 11.24
N LYS A 58 10.05 -18.68 10.73
CA LYS A 58 10.08 -17.23 11.01
C LYS A 58 9.19 -16.51 9.99
N CYS A 59 8.43 -15.52 10.45
CA CYS A 59 7.67 -14.60 9.60
C CYS A 59 8.22 -13.19 9.78
N ASN A 60 8.51 -12.51 8.66
CA ASN A 60 8.90 -11.11 8.65
C ASN A 60 8.01 -10.38 7.64
N THR A 61 7.45 -9.24 8.04
CA THR A 61 6.67 -8.37 7.16
C THR A 61 7.36 -7.04 6.97
N GLU A 62 7.33 -6.54 5.74
CA GLU A 62 7.82 -5.21 5.40
C GLU A 62 6.78 -4.55 4.50
N SER A 63 6.45 -3.30 4.76
CA SER A 63 5.53 -2.54 3.91
C SER A 63 5.95 -1.09 3.80
N ASN A 64 5.78 -0.52 2.60
CA ASN A 64 5.82 0.90 2.34
C ASN A 64 4.48 1.32 1.76
N LYS A 65 3.96 2.46 2.22
CA LYS A 65 2.64 2.94 1.83
C LYS A 65 2.74 4.41 1.44
N VAL A 66 2.04 4.78 0.38
CA VAL A 66 1.96 6.16 -0.12
C VAL A 66 0.50 6.52 -0.25
N PHE A 67 0.09 7.54 0.48
CA PHE A 67 -1.23 8.13 0.39
C PHE A 67 -1.12 9.48 -0.31
N THR A 68 -1.89 9.68 -1.38
CA THR A 68 -1.92 10.92 -2.13
C THR A 68 -3.36 11.37 -2.31
N VAL A 69 -3.61 12.66 -2.07
CA VAL A 69 -4.92 13.29 -2.26
C VAL A 69 -4.74 14.53 -3.10
N THR A 70 -5.57 14.72 -4.12
CA THR A 70 -5.50 15.85 -5.05
C THR A 70 -6.84 16.53 -5.19
N TYR A 71 -6.83 17.86 -5.04
CA TYR A 71 -7.98 18.71 -5.31
C TYR A 71 -8.23 18.80 -6.82
N LYS A 72 -9.47 18.54 -7.25
CA LYS A 72 -9.83 18.45 -8.68
C LYS A 72 -10.07 19.81 -9.33
N LYS A 73 -10.50 20.81 -8.55
CA LYS A 73 -10.86 22.14 -9.05
C LYS A 73 -9.63 23.06 -9.10
N ASP A 74 -9.87 24.36 -9.30
CA ASP A 74 -8.79 25.34 -9.35
C ASP A 74 -8.20 25.57 -7.95
N ILE A 75 -6.88 25.58 -7.83
CA ILE A 75 -6.21 25.74 -6.52
C ILE A 75 -6.46 27.11 -5.90
N SER A 76 -6.78 28.12 -6.71
CA SER A 76 -7.16 29.45 -6.22
C SER A 76 -8.44 29.43 -5.38
N GLU A 77 -9.31 28.43 -5.56
CA GLU A 77 -10.49 28.23 -4.70
C GLU A 77 -10.11 27.86 -3.27
N LEU A 78 -8.88 27.35 -3.04
CA LEU A 78 -8.35 27.06 -1.71
C LEU A 78 -7.49 28.21 -1.13
N SER A 79 -7.36 29.35 -1.81
CA SER A 79 -6.47 30.45 -1.38
C SER A 79 -6.88 31.11 -0.06
N SER A 80 -8.17 31.04 0.30
CA SER A 80 -8.70 31.57 1.56
C SER A 80 -8.80 30.51 2.67
N VAL A 81 -8.42 29.27 2.39
CA VAL A 81 -8.51 28.17 3.36
C VAL A 81 -7.49 28.37 4.45
N LYS A 82 -7.94 28.29 5.70
CA LYS A 82 -7.06 28.39 6.87
C LYS A 82 -6.60 27.03 7.34
N ASN A 83 -7.52 26.09 7.51
CA ASN A 83 -7.26 24.79 8.10
C ASN A 83 -7.56 23.68 7.10
N VAL A 84 -6.60 22.78 6.94
CA VAL A 84 -6.74 21.56 6.16
C VAL A 84 -6.41 20.38 7.07
N GLU A 85 -7.32 19.42 7.16
CA GLU A 85 -7.07 18.12 7.77
C GLU A 85 -7.47 17.02 6.79
N ILE A 86 -6.52 16.19 6.39
CA ILE A 86 -6.70 15.11 5.44
C ILE A 86 -6.28 13.82 6.14
N SER A 87 -7.17 12.84 6.20
CA SER A 87 -6.88 11.57 6.86
C SER A 87 -7.39 10.38 6.06
N TYR A 88 -6.77 9.24 6.33
CA TYR A 88 -7.24 7.95 5.86
C TYR A 88 -7.31 6.96 7.01
N LYS A 89 -8.18 5.96 6.87
CA LYS A 89 -8.31 4.84 7.79
C LYS A 89 -8.50 3.54 7.02
N SER A 90 -7.59 2.61 7.23
CA SER A 90 -7.67 1.23 6.76
C SER A 90 -8.00 0.28 7.92
N SER A 91 -8.14 -1.00 7.63
CA SER A 91 -8.35 -2.05 8.62
C SER A 91 -7.17 -2.24 9.58
N VAL A 92 -5.97 -1.79 9.21
CA VAL A 92 -4.73 -2.03 9.96
C VAL A 92 -3.94 -0.77 10.28
N SER A 93 -4.25 0.37 9.65
CA SER A 93 -3.54 1.62 9.87
C SER A 93 -4.41 2.85 9.63
N GLY A 94 -3.88 4.00 9.98
CA GLY A 94 -4.46 5.29 9.66
C GLY A 94 -3.36 6.33 9.64
N GLY A 95 -3.64 7.46 9.01
CA GLY A 95 -2.71 8.57 8.96
C GLY A 95 -3.44 9.87 8.71
N LYS A 96 -2.77 10.96 9.07
CA LYS A 96 -3.32 12.30 8.97
C LYS A 96 -2.25 13.30 8.55
N ILE A 97 -2.64 14.22 7.68
CA ILE A 97 -1.93 15.44 7.30
C ILE A 97 -2.77 16.61 7.83
N THR A 98 -2.12 17.56 8.49
CA THR A 98 -2.74 18.81 8.93
C THR A 98 -1.94 19.98 8.39
N GLY A 99 -2.61 21.07 8.04
CA GLY A 99 -1.97 22.33 7.69
C GLY A 99 -2.80 23.51 8.17
N ASN A 100 -2.11 24.57 8.63
CA ASN A 100 -2.73 25.81 9.07
C ASN A 100 -2.02 27.02 8.44
N SER A 101 -2.74 27.80 7.62
CA SER A 101 -2.19 28.98 6.96
C SER A 101 -1.77 30.08 7.95
N ASP A 102 -2.47 30.18 9.08
CA ASP A 102 -2.13 31.16 10.13
C ASP A 102 -0.81 30.77 10.84
N GLU A 103 -0.40 29.49 10.76
CA GLU A 103 0.89 28.97 11.25
C GLU A 103 2.00 29.00 10.18
N GLY A 104 1.68 29.48 8.97
CA GLY A 104 2.62 29.62 7.85
C GLY A 104 2.62 28.46 6.86
N ASP A 105 1.72 27.49 6.99
CA ASP A 105 1.60 26.39 6.03
C ASP A 105 0.95 26.88 4.73
N SER A 106 1.49 26.43 3.60
CA SER A 106 0.86 26.68 2.29
C SER A 106 -0.21 25.63 2.00
N VAL A 107 -1.37 26.08 1.54
CA VAL A 107 -2.39 25.18 0.99
C VAL A 107 -1.90 24.64 -0.34
N GLU A 108 -1.97 23.31 -0.51
CA GLU A 108 -1.43 22.61 -1.66
C GLU A 108 -2.55 22.00 -2.50
N LYS A 109 -2.32 21.87 -3.81
CA LYS A 109 -3.25 21.14 -4.68
C LYS A 109 -3.21 19.63 -4.44
N THR A 110 -2.06 19.12 -4.01
CA THR A 110 -1.82 17.70 -3.80
C THR A 110 -1.08 17.49 -2.50
N TYR A 111 -1.63 16.67 -1.62
CA TYR A 111 -1.02 16.28 -0.36
C TYR A 111 -0.52 14.84 -0.47
N THR A 112 0.66 14.56 0.07
CA THR A 112 1.24 13.20 0.07
C THR A 112 1.79 12.84 1.44
N MET A 113 1.48 11.63 1.89
CA MET A 113 2.03 11.03 3.11
C MET A 113 2.63 9.67 2.79
N GLN A 114 3.82 9.42 3.34
CA GLN A 114 4.52 8.15 3.20
C GLN A 114 4.68 7.50 4.57
N SER A 115 4.53 6.19 4.62
CA SER A 115 4.80 5.41 5.83
C SER A 115 5.48 4.11 5.49
N SER A 116 6.27 3.59 6.43
CA SER A 116 6.89 2.28 6.32
C SER A 116 6.75 1.52 7.64
N SER A 117 6.70 0.20 7.55
CA SER A 117 6.57 -0.68 8.72
C SER A 117 7.37 -1.95 8.53
N LYS A 118 7.90 -2.47 9.65
CA LYS A 118 8.50 -3.80 9.77
C LYS A 118 7.73 -4.56 10.84
N ASN A 119 7.40 -5.81 10.58
CA ASN A 119 6.59 -6.67 11.45
C ASN A 119 5.16 -6.14 11.73
N GLY A 120 4.66 -5.22 10.87
CA GLY A 120 3.30 -4.71 10.92
C GLY A 120 2.32 -5.54 10.08
N ALA A 121 1.03 -5.32 10.30
CA ALA A 121 -0.01 -5.83 9.44
C ALA A 121 -0.06 -5.05 8.11
N ILE A 122 -0.48 -5.74 7.06
CA ILE A 122 -0.61 -5.20 5.70
C ILE A 122 -2.10 -5.21 5.34
N GLU A 123 -2.54 -4.18 4.63
CA GLU A 123 -3.86 -4.05 4.06
C GLU A 123 -4.27 -5.29 3.24
N LYS A 124 -5.55 -5.65 3.25
CA LYS A 124 -6.11 -6.74 2.45
C LYS A 124 -6.58 -6.21 1.10
N GLN A 125 -6.30 -6.97 0.03
CA GLN A 125 -6.63 -6.60 -1.35
C GLN A 125 -8.08 -6.10 -1.55
N ASP A 126 -9.05 -6.70 -0.86
CA ASP A 126 -10.49 -6.46 -0.99
C ASP A 126 -11.04 -5.48 0.07
N GLU A 127 -10.19 -4.76 0.79
CA GLU A 127 -10.65 -3.81 1.80
C GLU A 127 -11.12 -2.47 1.22
N VAL A 128 -11.86 -1.75 2.04
CA VAL A 128 -12.29 -0.38 1.80
C VAL A 128 -11.52 0.54 2.73
N ILE A 129 -10.87 1.55 2.16
CA ILE A 129 -10.16 2.58 2.92
C ILE A 129 -11.02 3.84 2.94
N GLU A 130 -11.34 4.35 4.13
CA GLU A 130 -12.08 5.60 4.28
C GLU A 130 -11.12 6.77 4.22
N VAL A 131 -11.45 7.79 3.42
CA VAL A 131 -10.75 9.08 3.38
C VAL A 131 -11.67 10.15 3.91
N THR A 132 -11.15 10.97 4.82
CA THR A 132 -11.85 12.14 5.38
C THR A 132 -11.03 13.39 5.07
N ILE A 133 -11.67 14.36 4.43
CA ILE A 133 -11.13 15.68 4.14
C ILE A 133 -11.92 16.70 4.97
N ASN A 134 -11.24 17.52 5.73
CA ASN A 134 -11.82 18.62 6.49
C ASN A 134 -11.13 19.93 6.08
N ILE A 135 -11.91 20.84 5.50
CA ILE A 135 -11.47 22.18 5.09
C ILE A 135 -12.26 23.20 5.90
N ASP A 136 -11.60 23.91 6.81
CA ASP A 136 -12.22 24.89 7.70
C ASP A 136 -13.51 24.40 8.39
N GLY A 137 -13.53 23.14 8.80
CA GLY A 137 -14.68 22.50 9.46
C GLY A 137 -15.65 21.80 8.51
N ASN A 138 -15.59 22.06 7.20
CA ASN A 138 -16.42 21.36 6.21
C ASN A 138 -15.82 19.99 5.91
N THR A 139 -16.57 18.93 6.19
CA THR A 139 -16.09 17.55 6.09
C THR A 139 -16.67 16.83 4.88
N GLU A 140 -15.79 16.24 4.09
CA GLU A 140 -16.13 15.34 2.98
C GLU A 140 -15.53 13.95 3.26
N VAL A 141 -16.32 12.90 3.06
CA VAL A 141 -15.89 11.51 3.29
C VAL A 141 -16.16 10.69 2.03
N PHE A 142 -15.21 9.85 1.64
CA PHE A 142 -15.36 8.92 0.53
C PHE A 142 -14.47 7.69 0.70
N GLU A 143 -14.76 6.66 -0.10
CA GLU A 143 -14.11 5.36 -0.03
C GLU A 143 -13.08 5.18 -1.14
N LEU A 144 -11.96 4.53 -0.82
CA LEU A 144 -11.02 3.98 -1.79
C LEU A 144 -11.19 2.47 -1.86
N LYS A 145 -11.22 1.95 -3.09
CA LYS A 145 -11.33 0.52 -3.39
C LYS A 145 -10.22 0.12 -4.33
N ASN A 146 -9.73 -1.09 -4.17
CA ASN A 146 -8.76 -1.65 -5.11
C ASN A 146 -9.51 -2.09 -6.38
N GLU A 147 -8.98 -1.71 -7.55
CA GLU A 147 -9.56 -2.07 -8.85
C GLU A 147 -8.86 -3.28 -9.52
N GLN A 148 -7.86 -3.86 -8.85
CA GLN A 148 -7.10 -5.02 -9.33
C GLN A 148 -7.77 -6.36 -9.03
#